data_AF-A0A1F6D664-F1
#
_entry.id   AF-A0A1F6D664-F1
#
_cell.length_a   1.000
_cell.length_b   1.000
_cell.length_c   1.000
_cell.angle_alpha   90.00
_cell.angle_beta   90.00
_cell.angle_gamma   90.00
#
_symmetry.space_group_name_H-M   'P 1'
#
loop_
_entity.id
_entity.type
_entity.pdbx_description
1 polymer ?
#
loop_
_entity_poly.entity_id
_entity_poly.type
_entity_poly.pdbx_seq_one_letter_code
_entity_poly.pdbx_strand_id
1 'polypeptide(L)' 'MPEEHSEWQTPNEIRKALGDKKCRSLIEDVAHNTRSRPEILQNIIDLTRCNVYSADDFLRDLLKNPPRD' A
#
# COMPACT_ATOMS: atom_id res chain seq x y z
N MET A 1 -20.98 -18.23 -6.38
CA MET A 1 -19.91 -17.99 -5.39
C MET A 1 -19.58 -16.52 -5.50
N PRO A 2 -19.56 -15.76 -4.39
CA PRO A 2 -19.47 -14.31 -4.49
C PRO A 2 -18.18 -13.96 -5.20
N GLU A 3 -18.32 -13.12 -6.20
CA GLU A 3 -17.25 -12.60 -7.03
C GLU A 3 -16.19 -12.02 -6.08
N GLU A 4 -15.01 -12.66 -6.01
CA GLU A 4 -13.80 -12.05 -5.46
C GLU A 4 -13.44 -10.89 -6.39
N HIS A 5 -14.18 -9.79 -6.26
CA HIS A 5 -13.78 -8.51 -6.79
C HIS A 5 -12.49 -8.18 -6.07
N SER A 6 -11.37 -8.53 -6.71
CA SER A 6 -10.11 -7.82 -6.54
C SER A 6 -10.36 -6.38 -7.03
N GLU A 7 -11.10 -5.61 -6.24
CA GLU A 7 -11.55 -4.27 -6.58
C GLU A 7 -10.31 -3.45 -6.89
N TRP A 8 -10.28 -2.89 -8.10
CA TRP A 8 -9.24 -1.96 -8.49
C TRP A 8 -9.37 -0.75 -7.59
N GLN A 9 -8.53 -0.67 -6.56
CA GLN A 9 -8.51 0.46 -5.65
C GLN A 9 -7.48 1.48 -6.11
N THR A 10 -7.83 2.75 -5.95
CA THR A 10 -6.89 3.85 -6.21
C THR A 10 -5.90 4.01 -5.05
N PRO A 11 -4.70 4.56 -5.30
CA PRO A 11 -3.72 4.85 -4.25
C PRO A 11 -4.31 5.67 -3.09
N ASN A 12 -5.20 6.61 -3.38
CA ASN A 12 -5.82 7.46 -2.38
C ASN A 12 -6.82 6.70 -1.48
N GLU A 13 -7.51 5.71 -2.02
CA GLU A 13 -8.39 4.82 -1.24
C GLU A 13 -7.58 3.91 -0.33
N ILE A 14 -6.50 3.33 -0.86
CA ILE A 14 -5.56 2.51 -0.07
C ILE A 14 -4.93 3.35 1.04
N ARG A 15 -4.54 4.59 0.74
CA ARG A 15 -4.02 5.54 1.74
C ARG A 15 -5.04 5.83 2.83
N LYS A 16 -6.30 6.09 2.46
CA LYS A 16 -7.39 6.32 3.43
C LYS A 16 -7.64 5.08 4.30
N ALA A 17 -7.57 3.89 3.73
CA ALA A 17 -7.78 2.62 4.45
C ALA A 17 -6.62 2.32 5.43
N LEU A 18 -5.38 2.59 5.02
CA LEU A 18 -4.18 2.37 5.84
C LEU A 18 -3.97 3.46 6.89
N GLY A 19 -4.30 4.71 6.56
CA GLY A 19 -4.01 5.90 7.34
C GLY A 19 -2.55 6.35 7.27
N ASP A 20 -2.32 7.64 7.51
CA ASP A 20 -1.00 8.29 7.41
C ASP A 20 0.09 7.63 8.26
N LYS A 21 -0.26 7.16 9.47
CA LYS A 21 0.71 6.50 10.36
C LYS A 21 1.31 5.24 9.75
N LYS A 22 0.48 4.43 9.09
CA LYS A 22 0.90 3.17 8.47
C LYS A 22 1.65 3.44 7.18
N CYS A 23 1.21 4.43 6.42
CA CYS A 23 1.91 4.93 5.23
C CYS A 23 3.34 5.40 5.57
N ARG A 24 3.52 6.16 6.67
CA ARG A 24 4.86 6.56 7.17
C ARG A 24 5.72 5.34 7.51
N SER A 25 5.17 4.38 8.26
CA SER A 25 5.89 3.14 8.60
C SER A 25 6.33 2.35 7.36
N LEU A 26 5.49 2.29 6.31
CA LEU A 26 5.84 1.62 5.06
C LEU A 26 6.97 2.33 4.32
N ILE A 27 7.00 3.67 4.34
CA ILE A 27 8.11 4.45 3.77
C ILE A 27 9.40 4.20 4.55
N GLU A 28 9.34 4.17 5.88
CA GLU A 28 10.50 3.85 6.72
C GLU A 28 11.01 2.43 6.47
N ASP A 29 10.12 1.44 6.37
CA ASP A 29 10.45 0.06 6.02
C ASP A 29 11.20 -0.03 4.67
N VAL A 30 10.75 0.75 3.66
CA VAL A 30 11.42 0.83 2.34
C VAL A 30 12.76 1.55 2.45
N ALA A 31 12.81 2.70 3.12
CA ALA A 31 14.00 3.55 3.21
C ALA A 31 15.12 2.88 4.01
N HIS A 32 14.77 2.17 5.09
CA HIS A 32 15.70 1.43 5.94
C HIS A 32 15.93 -0.01 5.47
N ASN A 33 15.32 -0.42 4.34
CA ASN A 33 15.43 -1.76 3.76
C ASN A 33 15.10 -2.87 4.78
N THR A 34 14.17 -2.57 5.70
CA THR A 34 13.81 -3.44 6.83
C THR A 34 12.89 -4.57 6.37
N ARG A 35 12.16 -4.37 5.26
CA ARG A 35 11.30 -5.36 4.61
C ARG A 35 11.51 -5.40 3.11
N SER A 36 11.35 -6.58 2.52
CA SER A 36 11.43 -6.74 1.08
C SER A 36 10.20 -6.14 0.40
N ARG A 37 10.37 -5.56 -0.80
CA ARG A 37 9.25 -5.08 -1.64
C ARG A 37 8.07 -6.06 -1.73
N PRO A 38 8.26 -7.38 -1.99
CA PRO A 38 7.13 -8.33 -2.02
C PRO A 38 6.40 -8.44 -0.68
N GLU A 39 7.10 -8.38 0.45
CA GLU A 39 6.46 -8.42 1.78
C GLU A 39 5.62 -7.17 2.04
N ILE A 40 6.13 -6.00 1.63
CA ILE A 40 5.43 -4.72 1.74
C ILE A 40 4.14 -4.74 0.91
N LEU A 41 4.22 -5.22 -0.34
CA LEU A 41 3.06 -5.35 -1.21
C LEU A 41 2.05 -6.34 -0.64
N GLN A 42 2.50 -7.48 -0.13
CA GLN A 42 1.61 -8.46 0.50
C GLN A 42 0.90 -7.90 1.73
N ASN A 43 1.59 -7.09 2.53
CA ASN A 43 1.01 -6.42 3.69
C ASN A 43 -0.06 -5.40 3.28
N ILE A 44 0.19 -4.61 2.23
CA ILE A 44 -0.82 -3.68 1.68
C ILE A 44 -2.06 -4.45 1.21
N ILE A 45 -1.86 -5.51 0.43
CA ILE A 45 -2.93 -6.37 -0.09
C ILE A 45 -3.76 -6.99 1.05
N ASP A 46 -3.11 -7.51 2.09
CA ASP A 46 -3.82 -8.12 3.22
C ASP A 46 -4.67 -7.10 3.99
N LEU A 47 -4.15 -5.88 4.14
CA LEU A 47 -4.80 -4.81 4.90
C LEU A 47 -5.93 -4.12 4.14
N THR A 48 -5.81 -3.94 2.83
CA THR A 48 -6.81 -3.21 2.02
C THR A 48 -7.62 -4.10 1.11
N ARG A 49 -7.28 -5.40 1.02
CA ARG A 49 -7.87 -6.38 0.09
C ARG A 49 -7.79 -5.95 -1.37
N CYS A 50 -6.82 -5.10 -1.72
CA CYS A 50 -6.59 -4.68 -3.09
C CYS A 50 -5.79 -5.73 -3.87
N ASN A 51 -5.76 -5.61 -5.20
CA ASN A 51 -4.91 -6.46 -6.02
C ASN A 51 -3.42 -6.03 -5.98
N VAL A 52 -2.54 -6.88 -6.49
CA VAL A 52 -1.08 -6.64 -6.49
C VAL A 52 -0.68 -5.39 -7.30
N TYR A 53 -1.42 -5.08 -8.36
CA TYR A 53 -1.16 -3.92 -9.22
C TYR A 53 -1.50 -2.62 -8.50
N SER A 54 -2.66 -2.57 -7.84
CA SER A 54 -3.09 -1.45 -6.99
C SER A 54 -2.12 -1.24 -5.81
N ALA A 55 -1.62 -2.32 -5.21
CA ALA A 55 -0.62 -2.23 -4.15
C ALA A 55 0.73 -1.67 -4.67
N ASP A 56 1.18 -2.10 -5.86
CA ASP A 56 2.41 -1.58 -6.47
C ASP A 56 2.28 -0.13 -6.88
N ASP A 57 1.13 0.24 -7.46
CA ASP A 57 0.82 1.63 -7.83
C ASP A 57 0.76 2.53 -6.60
N PHE A 58 0.09 2.08 -5.53
CA PHE A 58 0.08 2.78 -4.25
C PHE A 58 1.48 2.94 -3.66
N LEU A 59 2.30 1.88 -3.66
CA LEU A 59 3.66 1.96 -3.12
C LEU A 59 4.52 2.97 -3.91
N ARG A 60 4.38 3.00 -5.24
CA ARG A 60 5.05 3.98 -6.10
C ARG A 60 4.57 5.40 -5.83
N ASP A 61 3.25 5.60 -5.69
CA ASP A 61 2.69 6.91 -5.36
C ASP A 61 3.14 7.36 -3.97
N LEU A 62 3.14 6.47 -2.99
CA LEU A 62 3.57 6.74 -1.62
C LEU A 62 5.04 7.19 -1.54
N LEU A 63 5.92 6.58 -2.34
CA LEU A 63 7.33 6.97 -2.41
C LEU A 63 7.54 8.31 -3.14
N LYS A 64 6.67 8.65 -4.10
CA LYS A 64 6.70 9.94 -4.81
C LYS A 64 6.07 11.07 -4.01
N ASN A 65 4.96 10.77 -3.34
CA ASN A 65 4.11 11.67 -2.58
C ASN A 65 3.98 11.16 -1.14
N PRO A 66 5.07 11.19 -0.36
CA PRO A 66 5.00 10.82 1.05
C PRO A 66 4.05 11.79 1.78
N PRO A 67 3.29 11.32 2.78
CA PRO A 67 2.41 12.18 3.55
C PRO A 67 3.24 13.27 4.24
N ARG A 68 3.10 14.51 3.77
CA ARG A 68 3.69 15.71 4.39
C ARG A 68 2.91 16.02 5.66
N ASP A 69 3.67 16.35 6.71
CA ASP A 69 3.15 16.78 8.01
C ASP A 69 2.30 18.06 7.90
#